data_AF-A0AAW0VN94-F1
#
_entry.id   AF-A0AAW0VN94-F1
#
_cell.length_a   1.000
_cell.length_b   1.000
_cell.length_c   1.000
_cell.angle_alpha   90.00
_cell.angle_beta   90.00
_cell.angle_gamma   90.00
#
_symmetry.space_group_name_H-M   'P 1'
#
loop_
_entity.id
_entity.type
_entity.pdbx_description
1 polymer ?
#
loop_
_entity_poly.entity_id
_entity_poly.type
_entity_poly.pdbx_seq_one_letter_code
_entity_poly.pdbx_strand_id
1 'polypeptide(L)'
;MEDGQVVVLTNVTENDAGWCTDIAANSLGTSSSTAYLNVMEAEPILADAESHAILILGVVLLSVMVIASIMASFVWKKCQKEKRRAIDLEHGSEIASISEYELLFGTPWELPRSRLVMGETLGEGAFGKVVRAEIQGFLRPDMNTTVAVKMLKEGHTDSELMDLVSEMERMTMIGTHINIINLLGCCKQDGPLYVVVEYAAHGNLRDYLRNNRPSSGYERAIGQELDTITQNDLVSFACQVARGMEYLASKK
;
A
#
# COMPACT_ATOMS: atom_id res chain seq x y z
N MET A 1 -55.34 -42.34 -23.29
CA MET A 1 -55.07 -41.10 -24.03
C MET A 1 -54.11 -41.51 -25.12
N GLU A 2 -54.64 -41.63 -26.33
CA GLU A 2 -53.97 -42.20 -27.49
C GLU A 2 -52.85 -41.29 -27.99
N ASP A 3 -51.78 -41.95 -28.43
CA ASP A 3 -50.59 -41.38 -29.04
C ASP A 3 -50.99 -40.73 -30.37
N GLY A 4 -51.04 -39.40 -30.42
CA GLY A 4 -51.42 -38.66 -31.63
C GLY A 4 -50.34 -38.81 -32.70
N GLN A 5 -50.63 -39.52 -33.79
CA GLN A 5 -49.74 -39.57 -34.96
C GLN A 5 -49.63 -38.17 -35.58
N VAL A 6 -48.43 -37.59 -35.54
CA VAL A 6 -48.11 -36.34 -36.21
C VAL A 6 -47.75 -36.64 -37.66
N VAL A 7 -48.59 -36.23 -38.61
CA VAL A 7 -48.31 -36.30 -40.05
C VAL A 7 -47.71 -34.98 -40.50
N VAL A 8 -46.50 -35.02 -41.07
CA VAL A 8 -45.80 -33.85 -41.60
C VAL A 8 -46.00 -33.78 -43.12
N LEU A 9 -46.71 -32.77 -43.59
CA LEU A 9 -46.86 -32.48 -45.02
C LEU A 9 -45.72 -31.54 -45.45
N THR A 10 -45.06 -31.86 -46.55
CA THR A 10 -43.97 -31.04 -47.13
C THR A 10 -44.42 -30.45 -48.46
N ASN A 11 -43.90 -29.26 -48.80
CA ASN A 11 -44.21 -28.55 -50.05
C ASN A 11 -45.69 -28.13 -50.20
N VAL A 12 -46.26 -27.62 -49.11
CA VAL A 12 -47.62 -27.09 -49.05
C VAL A 12 -47.58 -25.58 -49.33
N THR A 13 -48.51 -25.09 -50.13
CA THR A 13 -48.65 -23.66 -50.46
C THR A 13 -49.80 -23.03 -49.67
N GLU A 14 -49.85 -21.70 -49.58
CA GLU A 14 -50.93 -20.99 -48.88
C GLU A 14 -52.33 -21.30 -49.46
N ASN A 15 -52.38 -21.64 -50.76
CA ASN A 15 -53.61 -22.05 -51.44
C ASN A 15 -54.14 -23.42 -51.00
N ASP A 16 -53.32 -24.22 -50.31
CA ASP A 16 -53.71 -25.51 -49.76
C ASP A 16 -54.32 -25.38 -48.34
N ALA A 17 -54.39 -24.15 -47.79
CA ALA A 17 -55.12 -23.87 -46.55
C ALA A 17 -56.64 -23.99 -46.78
N GLY A 18 -57.34 -24.68 -45.89
CA GLY A 18 -58.76 -24.94 -46.08
C GLY A 18 -59.38 -25.87 -45.04
N TRP A 19 -60.70 -26.05 -45.14
CA TRP A 19 -61.43 -27.00 -44.31
C TRP A 19 -61.17 -28.42 -44.80
N CYS A 20 -60.59 -29.26 -43.94
CA CYS A 20 -60.43 -30.69 -44.19
C CYS A 20 -61.42 -31.45 -43.32
N THR A 21 -62.12 -32.41 -43.93
CA THR A 21 -63.08 -33.27 -43.24
C THR A 21 -62.60 -34.70 -43.33
N ASP A 22 -62.28 -35.28 -42.18
CA ASP A 22 -61.99 -36.70 -42.09
C ASP A 22 -63.29 -37.47 -41.87
N ILE A 23 -63.46 -38.54 -42.64
CA ILE A 23 -64.64 -39.39 -42.58
C ILE A 23 -64.19 -40.81 -42.25
N ALA A 24 -64.57 -41.29 -41.07
CA ALA A 24 -64.42 -42.67 -40.65
C ALA A 24 -65.72 -43.43 -40.88
N ALA A 25 -65.67 -44.46 -41.73
CA ALA A 25 -66.81 -45.30 -42.07
C ALA A 25 -66.57 -46.75 -41.63
N ASN A 26 -67.57 -47.38 -41.04
CA ASN A 26 -67.62 -48.83 -40.88
C ASN A 26 -69.01 -49.37 -41.27
N SER A 27 -69.20 -50.70 -41.17
CA SER A 27 -70.44 -51.36 -41.57
C SER A 27 -71.69 -50.96 -40.76
N LEU A 28 -71.53 -50.19 -39.68
CA LEU A 28 -72.62 -49.72 -38.81
C LEU A 28 -72.90 -48.21 -38.98
N GLY A 29 -71.99 -47.44 -39.58
CA GLY A 29 -72.21 -46.02 -39.84
C GLY A 29 -70.95 -45.24 -40.19
N THR A 30 -71.15 -43.95 -40.48
CA THR A 30 -70.10 -42.98 -40.78
C THR A 30 -70.07 -41.89 -39.72
N SER A 31 -68.88 -41.63 -39.19
CA SER A 31 -68.58 -40.46 -38.36
C SER A 31 -67.64 -39.56 -39.12
N SER A 32 -67.89 -38.26 -39.12
CA SER A 32 -67.02 -37.29 -39.76
C SER A 32 -66.65 -36.18 -38.80
N SER A 33 -65.39 -35.75 -38.84
CA SER A 33 -64.87 -34.61 -38.10
C SER A 33 -64.23 -33.64 -39.07
N THR A 34 -64.50 -32.33 -38.89
CA THR A 34 -63.99 -31.29 -39.77
C THR A 34 -63.13 -30.31 -38.99
N ALA A 35 -61.98 -29.96 -39.54
CA ALA A 35 -61.06 -28.97 -38.98
C ALA A 35 -60.52 -28.04 -40.09
N TYR A 36 -60.16 -26.80 -39.73
CA TYR A 36 -59.51 -25.88 -40.65
C TYR A 36 -58.00 -26.02 -40.55
N LEU A 37 -57.34 -26.31 -41.67
CA LEU A 37 -55.89 -26.33 -41.78
C LEU A 37 -55.41 -24.96 -42.26
N ASN A 38 -54.53 -24.33 -41.47
CA ASN A 38 -53.84 -23.11 -41.85
C ASN A 38 -52.37 -23.43 -42.18
N VAL A 39 -51.86 -22.92 -43.29
CA VAL A 39 -50.47 -23.14 -43.71
C VAL A 39 -49.64 -21.95 -43.22
N MET A 40 -48.67 -22.22 -42.34
CA MET A 40 -47.77 -21.19 -41.83
C MET A 40 -46.45 -21.25 -42.59
N GLU A 41 -45.88 -20.10 -42.94
CA GLU A 41 -44.54 -20.04 -43.52
C GLU A 41 -43.51 -20.63 -42.53
N ALA A 42 -42.59 -21.45 -43.03
CA ALA A 42 -41.51 -21.98 -42.22
C ALA A 42 -40.53 -20.84 -41.86
N GLU A 43 -40.31 -20.58 -40.57
CA GLU A 43 -39.31 -19.60 -40.13
C GLU A 43 -37.91 -19.96 -40.67
N PRO A 44 -37.15 -18.99 -41.21
CA PRO A 44 -35.86 -19.28 -41.85
C PRO A 44 -34.81 -19.72 -40.82
N ILE A 45 -34.35 -20.97 -40.95
CA ILE A 45 -33.30 -21.61 -40.13
C ILE A 45 -31.95 -20.84 -40.17
N LEU A 46 -31.78 -19.93 -41.13
CA LEU A 46 -30.55 -19.17 -41.34
C LEU A 46 -30.24 -18.16 -40.22
N ALA A 47 -31.26 -17.67 -39.50
CA ALA A 47 -31.08 -16.70 -38.41
C ALA A 47 -30.44 -17.30 -37.13
N ASP A 48 -30.47 -18.63 -36.99
CA ASP A 48 -29.94 -19.32 -35.80
C ASP A 48 -28.40 -19.42 -35.88
N ALA A 49 -27.84 -19.68 -37.06
CA ALA A 49 -26.39 -19.84 -37.25
C ALA A 49 -25.59 -18.53 -37.01
N GLU A 50 -26.11 -17.38 -37.42
CA GLU A 50 -25.49 -16.08 -37.15
C GLU A 50 -25.56 -15.72 -35.67
N SER A 51 -26.64 -16.08 -35.00
CA SER A 51 -26.82 -15.88 -33.55
C SER A 51 -25.82 -16.69 -32.74
N HIS A 52 -25.60 -17.97 -33.07
CA HIS A 52 -24.59 -18.80 -32.40
C HIS A 52 -23.16 -18.28 -32.62
N ALA A 53 -22.84 -17.79 -33.82
CA ALA A 53 -21.52 -17.23 -34.11
C ALA A 53 -21.22 -15.98 -33.26
N ILE A 54 -22.20 -15.09 -33.09
CA ILE A 54 -22.07 -13.88 -32.25
C ILE A 54 -21.90 -14.25 -30.77
N LEU A 55 -22.66 -15.23 -30.28
CA LEU A 55 -22.55 -15.72 -28.90
C LEU A 55 -21.17 -16.34 -28.62
N ILE A 56 -20.65 -17.16 -29.54
CA ILE A 56 -19.32 -17.77 -29.40
C ILE A 56 -18.23 -16.71 -29.37
N LEU A 57 -18.28 -15.73 -30.28
CA LEU A 57 -17.31 -14.62 -30.31
C LEU A 57 -17.34 -13.81 -29.00
N GLY A 58 -18.52 -13.54 -28.46
CA GLY A 58 -18.70 -12.86 -27.18
C GLY A 58 -18.06 -13.61 -26.01
N VAL A 59 -18.29 -14.93 -25.92
CA VAL A 59 -17.69 -15.78 -24.87
C VAL A 59 -16.16 -15.80 -24.98
N VAL A 60 -15.62 -15.91 -26.20
CA VAL A 60 -14.16 -15.89 -26.42
C VAL A 60 -13.57 -14.56 -25.98
N LEU A 61 -14.16 -13.43 -26.37
CA LEU A 61 -13.67 -12.09 -25.97
C LEU A 61 -13.73 -11.88 -24.46
N LEU A 62 -14.81 -12.30 -23.80
CA LEU A 62 -14.92 -12.25 -22.34
C LEU A 62 -13.86 -13.10 -21.66
N SER A 63 -13.60 -14.31 -22.15
CA SER A 63 -12.56 -15.18 -21.60
C SER A 63 -11.16 -14.56 -21.70
N VAL A 64 -10.84 -13.91 -22.83
CA VAL A 64 -9.57 -13.23 -23.05
C VAL A 64 -9.41 -12.03 -22.11
N MET A 65 -10.47 -11.23 -21.92
CA MET A 65 -10.44 -10.11 -20.97
C MET A 65 -10.25 -10.57 -19.51
N VAL A 66 -10.91 -11.66 -19.11
CA VAL A 66 -10.74 -12.24 -17.79
C VAL A 66 -9.29 -12.71 -17.60
N ILE A 67 -8.72 -13.43 -18.58
CA ILE A 67 -7.32 -13.89 -18.51
C ILE A 67 -6.35 -12.69 -18.45
N ALA A 68 -6.56 -11.66 -19.26
CA ALA A 68 -5.73 -10.46 -19.27
C ALA A 68 -5.77 -9.72 -17.92
N SER A 69 -6.96 -9.58 -17.31
CA SER A 69 -7.10 -8.95 -15.99
C SER A 69 -6.44 -9.78 -14.88
N ILE A 70 -6.53 -11.12 -14.93
CA ILE A 70 -5.84 -12.02 -14.00
C ILE A 70 -4.32 -11.88 -14.15
N MET A 71 -3.80 -11.90 -15.38
CA MET A 71 -2.37 -11.74 -15.66
C MET A 71 -1.85 -10.37 -15.21
N ALA A 72 -2.59 -9.30 -15.50
CA ALA A 72 -2.26 -7.95 -15.03
C ALA A 72 -2.24 -7.89 -13.49
N SER A 73 -3.23 -8.50 -12.82
CA SER A 73 -3.26 -8.57 -11.36
C SER A 73 -2.10 -9.37 -10.78
N PHE A 74 -1.66 -10.44 -11.46
CA PHE A 74 -0.54 -11.27 -11.04
C PHE A 74 0.79 -10.54 -11.19
N VAL A 75 1.01 -9.87 -12.33
CA VAL A 75 2.20 -9.03 -12.58
C VAL A 75 2.23 -7.86 -11.58
N TRP A 76 1.09 -7.21 -11.35
CA TRP A 76 0.96 -6.16 -10.34
C TRP A 76 1.31 -6.66 -8.95
N LYS A 77 0.73 -7.79 -8.52
CA LYS A 77 1.01 -8.40 -7.21
C LYS A 77 2.47 -8.83 -7.07
N LYS A 78 3.07 -9.37 -8.13
CA LYS A 78 4.48 -9.79 -8.14
C LYS A 78 5.42 -8.58 -8.02
N CYS A 79 5.17 -7.52 -8.79
CA CYS A 79 5.91 -6.26 -8.70
C CYS A 79 5.73 -5.57 -7.33
N GLN A 80 4.52 -5.59 -6.76
CA GLN A 80 4.24 -5.14 -5.40
C GLN A 80 5.03 -5.92 -4.35
N LYS A 81 5.12 -7.24 -4.49
CA LYS A 81 5.82 -8.11 -3.54
C LYS A 81 7.33 -7.87 -3.54
N GLU A 82 7.92 -7.62 -4.70
CA GLU A 82 9.35 -7.35 -4.83
C GLU A 82 9.73 -6.00 -4.21
N LYS A 83 8.90 -4.96 -4.42
CA LYS A 83 9.05 -3.66 -3.75
C LYS A 83 8.83 -3.73 -2.23
N ARG A 84 7.85 -4.52 -1.76
CA ARG A 84 7.61 -4.75 -0.32
C ARG A 84 8.80 -5.42 0.36
N ARG A 85 9.43 -6.42 -0.27
CA ARG A 85 10.58 -7.13 0.31
C ARG A 85 11.79 -6.23 0.57
N ALA A 86 12.05 -5.24 -0.30
CA ALA A 86 13.13 -4.29 -0.07
C ALA A 86 12.84 -3.41 1.15
N ILE A 87 11.61 -2.90 1.25
CA ILE A 87 11.13 -2.10 2.40
C ILE A 87 11.16 -2.94 3.68
N ASP A 88 10.67 -4.19 3.65
CA ASP A 88 10.64 -5.07 4.82
C ASP A 88 12.05 -5.45 5.32
N LEU A 89 13.05 -5.53 4.42
CA LEU A 89 14.44 -5.82 4.78
C LEU A 89 15.12 -4.61 5.44
N GLU A 90 14.91 -3.40 4.91
CA GLU A 90 15.40 -2.15 5.50
C GLU A 90 14.73 -1.91 6.87
N HIS A 91 13.41 -2.07 6.93
CA HIS A 91 12.64 -1.99 8.17
C HIS A 91 13.05 -3.08 9.17
N GLY A 92 13.39 -4.28 8.70
CA GLY A 92 13.88 -5.38 9.54
C GLY A 92 15.26 -5.08 10.15
N SER A 93 16.15 -4.41 9.42
CA SER A 93 17.45 -3.98 9.93
C SER A 93 17.32 -2.86 10.97
N GLU A 94 16.40 -1.91 10.77
CA GLU A 94 16.08 -0.86 11.75
C GLU A 94 15.37 -1.43 12.98
N ILE A 95 14.46 -2.39 12.83
CA ILE A 95 13.83 -3.06 13.97
C ILE A 95 14.87 -3.86 14.77
N ALA A 96 15.84 -4.50 14.10
CA ALA A 96 16.91 -5.21 14.77
C ALA A 96 17.80 -4.25 15.61
N SER A 97 18.12 -3.06 15.08
CA SER A 97 18.85 -2.05 15.85
C SER A 97 18.03 -1.52 17.02
N ILE A 98 16.74 -1.24 16.82
CA ILE A 98 15.79 -0.86 17.89
C ILE A 98 15.73 -1.92 18.99
N SER A 99 15.66 -3.21 18.63
CA SER A 99 15.64 -4.30 19.60
C SER A 99 16.95 -4.42 20.38
N GLU A 100 18.09 -4.12 19.75
CA GLU A 100 19.41 -4.09 20.42
C GLU A 100 19.49 -2.92 21.40
N TYR A 101 18.91 -1.76 21.06
CA TYR A 101 18.73 -0.65 22.01
C TYR A 101 17.79 -1.08 23.16
N GLU A 102 16.64 -1.70 22.85
CA GLU A 102 15.59 -2.05 23.84
C GLU A 102 16.12 -2.94 24.99
N LEU A 103 17.04 -3.85 24.65
CA LEU A 103 17.67 -4.79 25.59
C LEU A 103 18.67 -4.11 26.56
N LEU A 104 19.15 -2.90 26.25
CA LEU A 104 20.09 -2.13 27.08
C LEU A 104 19.41 -1.18 28.08
N PHE A 105 18.10 -0.92 27.98
CA PHE A 105 17.38 0.01 28.86
C PHE A 105 17.05 -0.54 30.26
N GLY A 106 17.69 -1.64 30.68
CA GLY A 106 17.60 -2.16 32.06
C GLY A 106 18.36 -1.34 33.11
N THR A 107 19.16 -0.35 32.70
CA THR A 107 19.89 0.58 33.58
C THR A 107 19.28 1.98 33.56
N PRO A 108 19.44 2.78 34.65
CA PRO A 108 18.93 4.15 34.69
C PRO A 108 19.40 4.93 33.46
N TRP A 109 18.52 5.76 32.89
CA TRP A 109 18.70 6.59 31.67
C TRP A 109 19.90 7.56 31.71
N GLU A 110 20.79 7.45 32.70
CA GLU A 110 21.95 8.30 32.89
C GLU A 110 23.19 7.73 32.18
N LEU A 111 23.71 8.51 31.22
CA LEU A 111 24.90 8.18 30.46
C LEU A 111 26.14 8.85 31.09
N PRO A 112 27.27 8.13 31.23
CA PRO A 112 28.50 8.73 31.69
C PRO A 112 29.01 9.75 30.66
N ARG A 113 29.07 11.03 31.05
CA ARG A 113 29.51 12.14 30.19
C ARG A 113 30.90 11.90 29.57
N SER A 114 31.77 11.14 30.25
CA SER A 114 33.11 10.79 29.77
C SER A 114 33.12 9.95 28.50
N ARG A 115 32.04 9.23 28.18
CA ARG A 115 31.92 8.42 26.95
C ARG A 115 31.36 9.20 25.76
N LEU A 116 30.92 10.44 25.99
CA LEU A 116 30.26 11.27 25.00
C LEU A 116 31.27 12.25 24.39
N VAL A 117 31.53 12.10 23.09
CA VAL A 117 32.42 12.98 22.34
C VAL A 117 31.58 13.92 21.49
N MET A 118 31.60 15.21 21.82
CA MET A 118 30.81 16.24 21.14
C MET A 118 31.46 16.62 19.81
N GLY A 119 30.64 16.75 18.77
CA GLY A 119 31.04 17.12 17.42
C GLY A 119 30.43 18.45 16.97
N GLU A 120 30.06 18.52 15.69
CA GLU A 120 29.53 19.72 15.05
C GLU A 120 28.11 20.08 15.50
N THR A 121 27.75 21.36 15.37
CA THR A 121 26.38 21.82 15.68
C THR A 121 25.46 21.50 14.52
N LEU A 122 24.39 20.74 14.78
CA LEU A 122 23.38 20.35 13.80
C LEU A 122 22.31 21.43 13.64
N GLY A 123 22.01 22.14 14.72
CA GLY A 123 21.03 23.22 14.72
C GLY A 123 21.01 23.96 16.04
N GLU A 124 20.65 25.24 15.96
CA GLU A 124 20.55 26.11 17.13
C GLU A 124 19.32 27.02 16.97
N GLY A 125 18.47 27.10 18.00
CA GLY A 125 17.22 27.85 17.91
C GLY A 125 16.60 28.12 19.27
N ALA A 126 15.29 28.39 19.30
CA ALA A 126 14.53 28.63 20.53
C ALA A 126 14.48 27.41 21.46
N PHE A 127 14.72 26.20 20.92
CA PHE A 127 14.71 24.95 21.66
C PHE A 127 16.11 24.54 22.17
N GLY A 128 17.02 25.49 22.29
CA GLY A 128 18.42 25.25 22.66
C GLY A 128 19.33 24.94 21.46
N LYS A 129 20.35 24.13 21.73
CA LYS A 129 21.40 23.74 20.79
C LYS A 129 21.42 22.23 20.63
N VAL A 130 21.49 21.76 19.39
CA VAL A 130 21.64 20.34 19.05
C VAL A 130 22.98 20.13 18.36
N VAL A 131 23.76 19.17 18.86
CA VAL A 131 25.06 18.81 18.29
C VAL A 131 25.09 17.34 17.90
N ARG A 132 25.88 17.00 16.88
CA ARG A 132 26.28 15.62 16.62
C ARG A 132 27.23 15.20 17.72
N ALA A 133 27.13 13.98 18.20
CA ALA A 133 28.09 13.41 19.13
C ALA A 133 28.29 11.92 18.85
N GLU A 134 29.31 11.34 19.47
CA GLU A 134 29.58 9.91 19.43
C GLU A 134 29.62 9.35 20.85
N ILE A 135 28.93 8.23 21.07
CA ILE A 135 29.00 7.47 22.32
C ILE A 135 29.92 6.28 22.09
N GLN A 136 30.99 6.20 22.87
CA GLN A 136 31.92 5.07 22.84
C GLN A 136 31.32 3.87 23.58
N GLY A 137 31.35 2.69 22.97
CA GLY A 137 31.02 1.45 23.66
C GLY A 137 29.54 1.30 24.00
N PHE A 138 28.63 1.95 23.25
CA PHE A 138 27.20 1.96 23.57
C PHE A 138 26.51 0.65 23.20
N LEU A 139 26.54 0.28 21.91
CA LEU A 139 26.02 -1.01 21.43
C LEU A 139 27.05 -2.12 21.60
N ARG A 140 28.30 -1.85 21.20
CA ARG A 140 29.42 -2.79 21.31
C ARG A 140 30.66 -2.06 21.84
N PRO A 141 31.48 -2.68 22.70
CA PRO A 141 32.64 -2.04 23.33
C PRO A 141 33.65 -1.42 22.35
N ASP A 142 33.72 -1.94 21.12
CA ASP A 142 34.64 -1.57 20.06
C ASP A 142 34.03 -0.61 19.01
N MET A 143 32.78 -0.18 19.20
CA MET A 143 32.06 0.64 18.23
C MET A 143 31.58 1.96 18.85
N ASN A 144 31.72 3.04 18.08
CA ASN A 144 31.11 4.32 18.39
C ASN A 144 29.72 4.39 17.77
N THR A 145 28.73 4.80 18.57
CA THR A 145 27.37 5.08 18.07
C THR A 145 27.24 6.58 17.86
N THR A 146 26.88 7.01 16.64
CA THR A 146 26.58 8.42 16.37
C THR A 146 25.21 8.77 16.93
N VAL A 147 25.14 9.87 17.68
CA VAL A 147 23.92 10.36 18.33
C VAL A 147 23.76 11.87 18.15
N ALA A 148 22.57 12.39 18.44
CA ALA A 148 22.33 13.82 18.57
C ALA A 148 22.16 14.17 20.05
N VAL A 149 22.77 15.28 20.47
CA VAL A 149 22.71 15.76 21.84
C VAL A 149 22.06 17.12 21.86
N LYS A 150 20.91 17.19 22.53
CA LYS A 150 20.20 18.44 22.80
C LYS A 150 20.62 19.00 24.15
N MET A 151 20.92 20.29 24.18
CA MET A 151 21.36 21.01 25.37
C MET A 151 20.89 22.47 25.33
N LEU A 152 20.96 23.14 26.48
CA LEU A 152 20.68 24.56 26.57
C LEU A 152 21.87 25.40 26.10
N LYS A 153 21.58 26.64 25.71
CA LYS A 153 22.62 27.64 25.39
C LYS A 153 23.22 28.20 26.68
N GLU A 154 24.33 28.91 26.53
CA GLU A 154 24.87 29.73 27.62
C GLU A 154 23.87 30.83 27.99
N GLY A 155 23.71 31.09 29.29
CA GLY A 155 22.79 32.13 29.78
C GLY A 155 21.30 31.78 29.68
N HIS A 156 20.95 30.49 29.62
CA HIS A 156 19.56 30.04 29.62
C HIS A 156 18.83 30.40 30.93
N THR A 157 17.50 30.46 30.85
CA THR A 157 16.61 30.68 31.99
C THR A 157 16.17 29.35 32.61
N ASP A 158 15.74 29.38 33.88
CA ASP A 158 15.18 28.20 34.56
C ASP A 158 13.94 27.66 33.84
N SER A 159 13.17 28.52 33.15
CA SER A 159 12.03 28.09 32.33
C SER A 159 12.47 27.23 31.15
N GLU A 160 13.54 27.62 30.44
CA GLU A 160 14.06 26.84 29.32
C GLU A 160 14.64 25.50 29.78
N LEU A 161 15.26 25.47 30.98
CA LEU A 161 15.68 24.23 31.60
C LEU A 161 14.49 23.31 31.91
N MET A 162 13.43 23.86 32.49
CA MET A 162 12.21 23.09 32.78
C MET A 162 11.53 22.57 31.51
N ASP A 163 11.54 23.36 30.43
CA ASP A 163 11.01 22.94 29.13
C ASP A 163 11.82 21.76 28.56
N LEU A 164 13.15 21.79 28.66
CA LEU A 164 14.02 20.70 28.22
C LEU A 164 13.83 19.44 29.07
N VAL A 165 13.70 19.57 30.39
CA VAL A 165 13.40 18.45 31.30
C VAL A 165 12.04 17.84 30.94
N SER A 166 11.02 18.68 30.74
CA SER A 166 9.68 18.24 30.37
C SER A 166 9.67 17.52 29.02
N GLU A 167 10.50 17.98 28.07
CA GLU A 167 10.65 17.32 26.78
C GLU A 167 11.30 15.94 26.90
N MET A 168 12.38 15.83 27.67
CA MET A 168 13.03 14.55 27.97
C MET A 168 12.04 13.57 28.61
N GLU A 169 11.28 14.00 29.62
CA GLU A 169 10.29 13.16 30.30
C GLU A 169 9.18 12.69 29.35
N ARG A 170 8.70 13.56 28.46
CA ARG A 170 7.73 13.17 27.42
C ARG A 170 8.30 12.08 26.51
N MET A 171 9.55 12.20 26.07
CA MET A 171 10.18 11.19 25.24
C MET A 171 10.30 9.84 25.97
N THR A 172 10.61 9.86 27.26
CA THR A 172 10.62 8.64 28.10
C THR A 172 9.25 7.96 28.15
N MET A 173 8.16 8.73 28.29
CA MET A 173 6.79 8.19 28.35
C MET A 173 6.32 7.62 27.01
N ILE A 174 6.69 8.27 25.90
CA ILE A 174 6.36 7.82 24.54
C ILE A 174 6.95 6.42 24.28
N GLY A 175 8.16 6.16 24.78
CA GLY A 175 8.89 4.92 24.53
C GLY A 175 9.45 4.88 23.11
N THR A 176 9.69 3.68 22.59
CA THR A 176 10.38 3.45 21.32
C THR A 176 9.41 3.25 20.15
N HIS A 177 9.69 3.88 19.01
CA HIS A 177 8.95 3.66 17.76
C HIS A 177 9.81 4.01 16.54
N ILE A 178 9.73 3.20 15.48
CA ILE A 178 10.56 3.37 14.27
C ILE A 178 10.36 4.69 13.51
N ASN A 179 9.19 5.31 13.64
CA ASN A 179 8.90 6.60 12.98
C ASN A 179 8.95 7.80 13.94
N ILE A 180 9.65 7.67 15.07
CA ILE A 180 9.85 8.73 16.06
C ILE A 180 11.32 8.69 16.48
N ILE A 181 11.95 9.86 16.64
CA ILE A 181 13.31 9.93 17.18
C ILE A 181 13.28 9.46 18.63
N ASN A 182 13.97 8.36 18.91
CA ASN A 182 13.95 7.73 20.23
C ASN A 182 14.95 8.40 21.19
N LEU A 183 14.59 8.42 22.47
CA LEU A 183 15.50 8.79 23.55
C LEU A 183 16.48 7.64 23.81
N LEU A 184 17.78 7.93 23.82
CA LEU A 184 18.83 6.96 24.13
C LEU A 184 19.32 7.10 25.58
N GLY A 185 19.25 8.31 26.14
CA GLY A 185 19.62 8.58 27.52
C GLY A 185 19.82 10.07 27.78
N CYS A 186 20.41 10.40 28.92
CA CYS A 186 20.69 11.78 29.31
C CYS A 186 21.92 11.86 30.22
N CYS A 187 22.57 13.02 30.28
CA CYS A 187 23.62 13.30 31.27
C CYS A 187 23.11 14.38 32.21
N LYS A 188 22.78 14.02 33.46
CA LYS A 188 22.24 14.95 34.46
C LYS A 188 23.31 15.45 35.43
N GLN A 189 24.26 14.59 35.78
CA GLN A 189 25.32 14.91 36.73
C GLN A 189 26.54 15.56 36.06
N ASP A 190 27.35 16.23 36.88
CA ASP A 190 28.66 16.78 36.53
C ASP A 190 28.68 17.66 35.28
N GLY A 191 27.67 18.55 35.14
CA GLY A 191 27.64 19.54 34.07
C GLY A 191 26.22 19.90 33.59
N PRO A 192 26.11 20.59 32.44
CA PRO A 192 24.81 20.94 31.86
C PRO A 192 24.02 19.69 31.44
N LEU A 193 22.69 19.78 31.53
CA LEU A 193 21.79 18.70 31.11
C LEU A 193 21.96 18.42 29.62
N TYR A 194 22.30 17.17 29.30
CA TYR A 194 22.31 16.66 27.93
C TYR A 194 21.20 15.65 27.75
N VAL A 195 20.38 15.84 26.72
CA VAL A 195 19.37 14.87 26.27
C VAL A 195 19.90 14.22 25.02
N VAL A 196 20.10 12.90 25.06
CA VAL A 196 20.78 12.14 24.02
C VAL A 196 19.77 11.31 23.25
N VAL A 197 19.68 11.54 21.95
CA VAL A 197 18.67 10.95 21.06
C VAL A 197 19.32 10.39 19.80
N GLU A 198 18.56 9.62 19.03
CA GLU A 198 19.02 9.10 17.74
C GLU A 198 19.44 10.21 16.78
N TYR A 199 20.49 9.92 16.00
CA TYR A 199 20.98 10.82 14.96
C TYR A 199 20.29 10.53 13.62
N ALA A 200 19.57 11.52 13.09
CA ALA A 200 19.00 11.47 11.75
C ALA A 200 20.03 11.93 10.70
N ALA A 201 20.69 10.98 10.04
CA ALA A 201 21.80 11.25 9.11
C ALA A 201 21.45 12.16 7.93
N HIS A 202 20.19 12.15 7.49
CA HIS A 202 19.71 12.98 6.36
C HIS A 202 19.12 14.33 6.82
N GLY A 203 19.20 14.65 8.11
CA GLY A 203 18.67 15.88 8.68
C GLY A 203 17.15 15.93 8.68
N ASN A 204 16.60 17.15 8.61
CA ASN A 204 15.15 17.36 8.66
C ASN A 204 14.49 17.20 7.28
N LEU A 205 13.24 16.70 7.29
CA LEU A 205 12.50 16.39 6.06
C LEU A 205 12.27 17.63 5.17
N ARG A 206 12.09 18.82 5.75
CA ARG A 206 11.87 20.06 4.98
C ARG A 206 13.06 20.35 4.07
N ASP A 207 14.26 20.33 4.63
CA ASP A 207 15.47 20.68 3.90
C ASP A 207 15.88 19.53 2.96
N TYR A 208 15.65 18.27 3.37
CA TYR A 208 15.78 17.11 2.50
C TYR A 208 14.91 17.20 1.23
N LEU A 209 13.64 17.57 1.37
CA LEU A 209 12.72 17.75 0.23
C LEU A 209 13.12 18.93 -0.66
N ARG A 210 13.62 20.02 -0.08
CA ARG A 210 14.08 21.19 -0.83
C ARG A 210 15.30 20.88 -1.69
N ASN A 211 16.27 20.16 -1.13
CA ASN A 211 17.51 19.79 -1.81
C ASN A 211 17.28 18.80 -2.96
N ASN A 212 16.20 18.04 -2.89
CA ASN A 212 15.81 17.05 -3.91
C ASN A 212 14.70 17.53 -4.85
N ARG A 213 14.34 18.82 -4.81
CA ARG A 213 13.36 19.37 -5.74
C ARG A 213 13.90 19.25 -7.17
N PRO A 214 13.13 18.68 -8.13
CA PRO A 214 13.57 18.65 -9.51
C PRO A 214 13.78 20.08 -10.02
N SER A 215 15.00 20.37 -10.50
CA SER A 215 15.36 21.71 -10.98
C SER A 215 14.48 22.03 -12.19
N SER A 216 13.72 23.11 -12.10
CA SER A 216 12.87 23.59 -13.18
C SER A 216 13.73 24.27 -14.26
N GLY A 217 14.30 23.49 -15.19
CA GLY A 217 14.53 23.99 -16.55
C GLY A 217 15.95 24.37 -17.01
N TYR A 218 17.04 23.95 -16.37
CA TYR A 218 18.37 24.01 -17.00
C TYR A 218 19.09 22.67 -16.86
N GLU A 219 19.74 22.23 -17.95
CA GLU A 219 20.47 20.97 -18.07
C GLU A 219 21.38 20.72 -16.87
N ARG A 220 21.17 19.57 -16.22
CA ARG A 220 22.06 19.09 -15.17
C ARG A 220 23.40 18.73 -15.81
N ALA A 221 24.50 19.20 -15.23
CA ALA A 221 25.84 18.81 -15.65
C ALA A 221 25.97 17.27 -15.59
N ILE A 222 26.56 16.69 -16.63
CA ILE A 222 26.81 15.24 -16.76
C ILE A 222 27.64 14.78 -15.56
N GLY A 223 27.08 13.90 -14.71
CA GLY A 223 27.83 13.23 -13.64
C GLY A 223 27.29 13.36 -12.20
N GLN A 224 26.17 14.07 -11.96
CA GLN A 224 25.54 14.12 -10.63
C GLN A 224 24.35 13.14 -10.56
N GLU A 225 24.61 11.89 -10.19
CA GLU A 225 23.58 10.96 -9.73
C GLU A 225 23.15 11.39 -8.33
N LEU A 226 22.14 12.28 -8.23
CA LEU A 226 21.33 12.36 -7.01
C LEU A 226 20.15 11.41 -7.19
N ASP A 227 19.95 10.53 -6.21
CA ASP A 227 18.72 9.75 -6.06
C ASP A 227 17.52 10.70 -6.05
N THR A 228 16.86 10.83 -7.19
CA THR A 228 15.71 11.72 -7.31
C THR A 228 14.54 11.12 -6.54
N ILE A 229 14.03 11.86 -5.55
CA ILE A 229 12.83 11.50 -4.81
C ILE A 229 11.69 11.19 -5.78
N THR A 230 11.14 9.99 -5.69
CA THR A 230 10.01 9.52 -6.49
C THR A 230 8.68 9.81 -5.78
N GLN A 231 7.56 9.67 -6.51
CA GLN A 231 6.24 9.73 -5.89
C GLN A 231 6.01 8.64 -4.83
N ASN A 232 6.61 7.45 -5.00
CA ASN A 232 6.50 6.38 -4.01
C ASN A 232 7.18 6.76 -2.70
N ASP A 233 8.30 7.47 -2.76
CA ASP A 233 9.02 7.93 -1.57
C ASP A 233 8.20 8.97 -0.80
N LEU A 234 7.56 9.91 -1.51
CA LEU A 234 6.64 10.87 -0.88
C LEU A 234 5.46 10.20 -0.17
N VAL A 235 4.87 9.19 -0.80
CA VAL A 235 3.80 8.39 -0.19
C VAL A 235 4.33 7.60 1.02
N SER A 236 5.55 7.05 0.92
CA SER A 236 6.21 6.36 2.03
C SER A 236 6.43 7.29 3.21
N PHE A 237 6.98 8.50 2.99
CA PHE A 237 7.18 9.50 4.04
C PHE A 237 5.86 9.87 4.73
N ALA A 238 4.80 10.13 3.95
CA ALA A 238 3.48 10.43 4.50
C ALA A 238 2.94 9.27 5.36
N CYS A 239 3.10 8.03 4.89
CA CYS A 239 2.65 6.84 5.61
C CYS A 239 3.43 6.65 6.93
N GLN A 240 4.75 6.82 6.91
CA GLN A 240 5.61 6.73 8.09
C GLN A 240 5.28 7.80 9.12
N VAL A 241 5.09 9.05 8.70
CA VAL A 241 4.65 10.15 9.59
C VAL A 241 3.29 9.82 10.21
N ALA A 242 2.34 9.33 9.42
CA ALA A 242 1.02 8.96 9.93
C ALA A 242 1.10 7.85 10.99
N ARG A 243 1.91 6.81 10.77
CA ARG A 243 2.15 5.73 11.74
C ARG A 243 2.79 6.24 13.04
N GLY A 244 3.79 7.11 12.93
CA GLY A 244 4.39 7.76 14.10
C GLY A 244 3.36 8.57 14.89
N MET A 245 2.49 9.32 14.22
CA MET A 245 1.44 10.11 14.87
C MET A 245 0.34 9.25 15.49
N GLU A 246 -0.03 8.13 14.85
CA GLU A 246 -0.93 7.13 15.41
C GLU A 246 -0.36 6.53 16.70
N TYR A 247 0.93 6.18 16.70
CA TYR A 247 1.63 5.71 17.90
C TYR A 247 1.62 6.76 19.01
N LEU A 248 1.97 8.02 18.71
CA LEU A 248 1.90 9.11 19.70
C LEU A 248 0.49 9.28 20.27
N ALA A 249 -0.54 9.22 19.42
CA ALA A 249 -1.92 9.33 19.86
C ALA A 249 -2.36 8.19 20.79
N SER A 250 -1.76 7.00 20.64
CA SER A 250 -1.99 5.85 21.51
C SER A 250 -1.35 5.97 22.90
N LYS A 251 -0.37 6.88 23.07
CA LYS A 251 0.40 7.10 24.31
C LYS A 251 -0.14 8.25 25.17
N LYS A 252 -1.43 8.52 25.07
CA LYS A 252 -2.13 9.52 25.89
C LYS A 252 -2.19 9.14 27.36
#